data_AF-B3TCI2-F1
#
_entry.id   AF-B3TCI2-F1
#
_cell.length_a   1.000
_cell.length_b   1.000
_cell.length_c   1.000
_cell.angle_alpha   90.00
_cell.angle_beta   90.00
_cell.angle_gamma   90.00
#
_symmetry.space_group_name_H-M   'P 1'
#
loop_
_entity.id
_entity.type
_entity.pdbx_description
1 polymer ?
#
loop_
_entity_poly.entity_id
_entity_poly.type
_entity_poly.pdbx_seq_one_letter_code
_entity_poly.pdbx_strand_id
1 'polypeptide(L)'
;MTVETNASQAPEFHPLVDSMARASDLNELFAMPLQYPDEGRWLDAQSLFHQSLFHQSGFHQTLVNKNDQRLREAVIAYGRARWGTENRHVAGSGFIVAYLTRLTYPLISQYVLHRRIPDVSLGNLAFHTNDNGFDATALKKPRFAALPDDPASGHPDALIVADEAALYAQLKEWLFDCNFGIVIPSIHRAAQASLKVSWNAVASSSAQVFHRLFDLAADPESVVRKAEAFFDDPSSPVYKQVTMDFIEHQGKLGYFARRHGCCLWWRVEQTKGYCAGCILLSREEQDIRFRDSLEIGR
;
A
#
# COMPACT_ATOMS: atom_id res chain seq x y z
N MET A 1 16.91 31.28 41.07
CA MET A 1 16.08 30.18 40.56
C MET A 1 16.46 29.95 39.11
N THR A 2 17.43 29.07 38.89
CA THR A 2 17.84 28.61 37.57
C THR A 2 16.83 27.60 37.07
N VAL A 3 16.20 27.92 35.94
CA VAL A 3 15.35 26.99 35.19
C VAL A 3 16.28 25.95 34.59
N GLU A 4 16.20 24.72 35.09
CA GLU A 4 16.82 23.56 34.45
C GLU A 4 16.18 23.39 33.07
N THR A 5 16.98 23.61 32.04
CA THR A 5 16.64 23.29 30.66
C THR A 5 16.63 21.78 30.54
N ASN A 6 15.44 21.24 30.33
CA ASN A 6 15.19 19.83 30.12
C ASN A 6 16.04 19.38 28.91
N ALA A 7 17.10 18.63 29.18
CA ALA A 7 17.98 18.10 28.16
C ALA A 7 17.14 17.24 27.21
N SER A 8 17.13 17.62 25.95
CA SER A 8 16.53 16.86 24.85
C SER A 8 17.10 15.44 24.87
N GLN A 9 16.30 14.48 25.33
CA GLN A 9 16.56 13.07 25.14
C GLN A 9 16.75 12.84 23.64
N ALA A 10 17.88 12.23 23.25
CA ALA A 10 18.02 11.67 21.91
C ALA A 10 16.78 10.79 21.63
N PRO A 11 16.20 10.84 20.43
CA PRO A 11 15.01 10.04 20.13
C PRO A 11 15.30 8.58 20.47
N GLU A 12 14.50 8.04 21.39
CA GLU A 12 14.59 6.66 21.85
C GLU A 12 14.57 5.75 20.61
N PHE A 13 15.56 4.86 20.52
CA PHE A 13 15.71 3.98 19.37
C PHE A 13 14.47 3.09 19.24
N HIS A 14 13.62 3.38 18.26
CA HIS A 14 12.42 2.57 18.03
C HIS A 14 12.71 1.46 17.01
N PRO A 15 12.57 0.17 17.38
CA PRO A 15 13.00 -0.96 16.54
C PRO A 15 12.31 -1.02 15.18
N LEU A 16 11.01 -0.67 15.11
CA LEU A 16 10.30 -0.57 13.82
C LEU A 16 10.82 0.58 12.95
N VAL A 17 11.12 1.74 13.54
CA VAL A 17 11.57 2.92 12.78
C VAL A 17 12.93 2.63 12.17
N ASP A 18 13.79 1.98 12.94
CA ASP A 18 15.10 1.51 12.50
C ASP A 18 15.02 0.45 11.38
N SER A 19 14.13 -0.55 11.48
CA SER A 19 13.96 -1.52 10.38
C SER A 19 13.30 -0.91 9.14
N MET A 20 12.41 0.08 9.29
CA MET A 20 11.86 0.84 8.17
C MET A 20 12.92 1.71 7.49
N ALA A 21 13.83 2.32 8.26
CA ALA A 21 14.95 3.09 7.70
C ALA A 21 15.87 2.19 6.85
N ARG A 22 16.27 1.02 7.37
CA ARG A 22 17.07 0.06 6.59
C ARG A 22 16.39 -0.42 5.31
N ALA A 23 15.08 -0.67 5.35
CA ALA A 23 14.35 -1.03 4.13
C ALA A 23 14.32 0.14 3.13
N SER A 24 14.12 1.37 3.63
CA SER A 24 14.15 2.57 2.79
C SER A 24 15.52 2.79 2.12
N ASP A 25 16.63 2.40 2.76
CA ASP A 25 17.97 2.49 2.16
C ASP A 25 18.12 1.57 0.93
N LEU A 26 17.34 0.49 0.85
CA LEU A 26 17.30 -0.39 -0.33
C LEU A 26 16.45 0.18 -1.46
N ASN A 27 15.34 0.85 -1.12
CA ASN A 27 14.43 1.44 -2.08
C ASN A 27 13.53 2.49 -1.39
N GLU A 28 13.48 3.71 -1.92
CA GLU A 28 12.67 4.80 -1.37
C GLU A 28 11.17 4.46 -1.23
N LEU A 29 10.65 3.55 -2.06
CA LEU A 29 9.25 3.11 -1.97
C LEU A 29 8.97 2.27 -0.71
N PHE A 30 10.00 1.72 -0.07
CA PHE A 30 9.87 0.97 1.19
C PHE A 30 9.77 1.89 2.43
N ALA A 31 9.84 3.22 2.24
CA ALA A 31 9.67 4.17 3.31
C ALA A 31 8.23 4.22 3.82
N MET A 32 8.07 4.20 5.15
CA MET A 32 6.85 4.57 5.84
C MET A 32 7.21 5.53 6.98
N PRO A 33 6.97 6.83 6.82
CA PRO A 33 7.30 7.80 7.86
C PRO A 33 6.36 7.67 9.06
N LEU A 34 6.82 8.14 10.22
CA LEU A 34 5.94 8.49 11.32
C LEU A 34 5.37 9.89 11.13
N GLN A 35 4.17 10.11 11.64
CA GLN A 35 3.58 11.43 11.69
C GLN A 35 4.48 12.35 12.52
N TYR A 36 4.87 13.49 11.94
CA TYR A 36 5.60 14.53 12.61
C TYR A 36 4.68 15.73 12.90
N PRO A 37 4.96 16.54 13.93
CA PRO A 37 4.22 17.77 14.19
C PRO A 37 4.29 18.71 12.97
N ASP A 38 3.13 19.08 12.44
CA ASP A 38 2.99 20.01 11.31
C ASP A 38 1.62 20.70 11.44
N GLU A 39 1.56 22.03 11.27
CA GLU A 39 0.48 22.96 11.63
C GLU A 39 -0.90 22.63 11.03
N GLY A 40 -1.52 21.52 11.48
CA GLY A 40 -2.84 21.07 11.03
C GLY A 40 -2.89 20.46 9.63
N ARG A 41 -1.75 20.18 8.99
CA ARG A 41 -1.69 19.57 7.64
C ARG A 41 -1.90 18.06 7.60
N TRP A 42 -1.95 17.43 8.78
CA TRP A 42 -2.24 16.02 8.90
C TRP A 42 -3.74 15.78 9.11
N LEU A 43 -4.32 14.99 8.21
CA LEU A 43 -5.67 14.48 8.32
C LEU A 43 -5.63 13.03 8.81
N ASP A 44 -6.42 12.72 9.84
CA ASP A 44 -6.65 11.33 10.24
C ASP A 44 -7.28 10.56 9.06
N ALA A 45 -6.67 9.44 8.67
CA ALA A 45 -7.13 8.68 7.52
C ALA A 45 -8.57 8.17 7.70
N GLN A 46 -8.97 7.78 8.91
CA GLN A 46 -10.35 7.35 9.18
C GLN A 46 -11.35 8.49 8.92
N SER A 47 -10.97 9.75 9.19
CA SER A 47 -11.86 10.89 8.98
C SER A 47 -12.31 11.06 7.52
N LEU A 48 -11.56 10.51 6.56
CA LEU A 48 -11.88 10.56 5.13
C LEU A 48 -12.77 9.39 4.68
N PHE A 49 -12.61 8.21 5.28
CA PHE A 49 -13.24 6.98 4.77
C PHE A 49 -14.35 6.41 5.65
N HIS A 50 -14.45 6.81 6.92
CA HIS A 50 -15.52 6.35 7.81
C HIS A 50 -16.83 7.10 7.53
N GLN A 51 -17.94 6.38 7.59
CA GLN A 51 -19.27 6.99 7.66
C GLN A 51 -19.52 7.46 9.10
N SER A 52 -19.93 8.72 9.27
CA SER A 52 -20.60 9.13 10.50
C SER A 52 -22.08 8.79 10.36
N LEU A 53 -22.52 7.69 10.98
CA LEU A 53 -23.94 7.33 11.05
C LEU A 53 -24.64 8.31 12.00
N PHE A 54 -25.03 9.49 11.52
CA PHE A 54 -25.95 10.35 12.25
C PHE A 54 -27.36 9.82 12.07
N HIS A 55 -27.88 9.12 13.08
CA HIS A 55 -29.30 8.77 13.15
C HIS A 55 -30.07 9.99 13.69
N GLN A 56 -30.44 10.93 12.81
CA GLN A 56 -31.46 11.93 13.15
C GLN A 56 -32.76 11.59 12.42
N SER A 57 -33.76 11.27 13.22
CA SER A 57 -35.16 11.12 12.82
C SER A 57 -35.66 12.37 12.10
N GLY A 58 -36.11 12.20 10.86
CA GLY A 58 -37.06 13.09 10.20
C GLY A 58 -36.47 14.37 9.60
N PHE A 59 -36.01 14.30 8.35
CA PHE A 59 -36.52 15.06 7.21
C PHE A 59 -35.76 14.61 5.95
N HIS A 60 -36.45 14.58 4.82
CA HIS A 60 -36.06 13.92 3.57
C HIS A 60 -35.01 14.72 2.78
N GLN A 61 -33.87 15.03 3.41
CA GLN A 61 -32.75 15.76 2.82
C GLN A 61 -31.45 14.98 3.05
N THR A 62 -31.24 13.96 2.21
CA THR A 62 -29.98 13.70 1.52
C THR A 62 -28.73 14.25 2.22
N LEU A 63 -28.34 13.61 3.34
CA LEU A 63 -26.99 13.69 3.88
C LEU A 63 -26.04 13.15 2.80
N VAL A 64 -25.62 14.00 1.87
CA VAL A 64 -24.34 13.77 1.22
C VAL A 64 -23.36 13.67 2.37
N ASN A 65 -22.89 12.45 2.66
CA ASN A 65 -21.90 12.23 3.71
C ASN A 65 -20.75 13.19 3.39
N LYS A 66 -20.50 14.18 4.25
CA LYS A 66 -19.46 15.20 4.02
C LYS A 66 -18.12 14.53 3.71
N ASN A 67 -17.88 13.35 4.27
CA ASN A 67 -16.69 12.54 3.99
C ASN A 67 -16.70 11.96 2.58
N ASP A 68 -17.83 11.42 2.08
CA ASP A 68 -17.94 10.92 0.71
C ASP A 68 -17.79 12.08 -0.31
N GLN A 69 -18.29 13.28 0.00
CA GLN A 69 -18.05 14.45 -0.84
C GLN A 69 -16.57 14.86 -0.87
N ARG A 70 -15.93 14.99 0.29
CA ARG A 70 -14.48 15.28 0.39
C ARG A 70 -13.65 14.23 -0.33
N LEU A 71 -13.99 12.96 -0.18
CA LEU A 71 -13.30 11.86 -0.85
C LEU A 71 -13.49 11.90 -2.37
N ARG A 72 -14.71 12.16 -2.84
CA ARG A 72 -14.99 12.35 -4.27
C ARG A 72 -14.19 13.51 -4.85
N GLU A 73 -14.16 14.65 -4.15
CA GLU A 73 -13.38 15.82 -4.55
C GLU A 73 -11.88 15.51 -4.61
N ALA A 74 -11.35 14.80 -3.61
CA ALA A 74 -9.95 14.35 -3.61
C ALA A 74 -9.63 13.41 -4.78
N VAL A 75 -10.50 12.45 -5.09
CA VAL A 75 -10.32 11.53 -6.23
C VAL A 75 -10.30 12.28 -7.55
N ILE A 76 -11.25 13.21 -7.77
CA ILE A 76 -11.33 13.99 -9.00
C ILE A 76 -10.13 14.95 -9.11
N ALA A 77 -9.76 15.63 -8.02
CA ALA A 77 -8.60 16.52 -7.98
C ALA A 77 -7.32 15.77 -8.34
N TYR A 78 -7.12 14.58 -7.75
CA TYR A 78 -5.99 13.71 -8.08
C TYR A 78 -6.01 13.26 -9.55
N GLY A 79 -7.17 12.84 -10.07
CA GLY A 79 -7.35 12.46 -11.47
C GLY A 79 -6.96 13.57 -12.45
N ARG A 80 -7.38 14.82 -12.18
CA ARG A 80 -7.01 15.99 -12.99
C ARG A 80 -5.53 16.32 -12.87
N ALA A 81 -5.02 16.48 -11.65
CA ALA A 81 -3.66 16.95 -11.41
C ALA A 81 -2.61 15.96 -11.90
N ARG A 82 -2.83 14.65 -11.69
CA ARG A 82 -1.81 13.63 -11.98
C ARG A 82 -1.97 12.94 -13.34
N TRP A 83 -3.21 12.86 -13.85
CA TRP A 83 -3.58 12.06 -15.01
C TRP A 83 -4.41 12.83 -16.06
N GLY A 84 -4.65 14.12 -15.88
CA GLY A 84 -5.40 14.94 -16.84
C GLY A 84 -6.80 14.40 -17.17
N THR A 85 -7.42 13.66 -16.25
CA THR A 85 -8.70 12.99 -16.51
C THR A 85 -9.78 13.37 -15.51
N GLU A 86 -10.98 13.61 -16.01
CA GLU A 86 -12.20 13.76 -15.21
C GLU A 86 -13.05 12.48 -15.20
N ASN A 87 -12.62 11.42 -15.90
CA ASN A 87 -13.32 10.15 -15.88
C ASN A 87 -13.20 9.52 -14.49
N ARG A 88 -14.31 9.49 -13.75
CA ARG A 88 -14.36 8.98 -12.37
C ARG A 88 -13.77 7.59 -12.17
N HIS A 89 -13.91 6.69 -13.15
CA HIS A 89 -13.37 5.32 -13.04
C HIS A 89 -11.85 5.30 -13.18
N VAL A 90 -11.31 6.14 -14.08
CA VAL A 90 -9.86 6.26 -14.28
C VAL A 90 -9.23 7.03 -13.13
N ALA A 91 -9.82 8.15 -12.71
CA ALA A 91 -9.40 8.92 -11.54
C ALA A 91 -9.42 8.07 -10.27
N GLY A 92 -10.50 7.32 -10.03
CA GLY A 92 -10.61 6.39 -8.90
C GLY A 92 -9.56 5.29 -8.92
N SER A 93 -9.26 4.71 -10.09
CA SER A 93 -8.19 3.72 -10.21
C SER A 93 -6.81 4.32 -9.91
N GLY A 94 -6.50 5.49 -10.48
CA GLY A 94 -5.25 6.19 -10.21
C GLY A 94 -5.09 6.54 -8.73
N PHE A 95 -6.15 7.03 -8.08
CA PHE A 95 -6.15 7.34 -6.65
C PHE A 95 -5.88 6.08 -5.80
N ILE A 96 -6.57 4.96 -6.09
CA ILE A 96 -6.32 3.67 -5.42
C ILE A 96 -4.87 3.23 -5.61
N VAL A 97 -4.32 3.24 -6.83
CA VAL A 97 -2.93 2.83 -7.06
C VAL A 97 -1.94 3.68 -6.27
N ALA A 98 -2.19 5.00 -6.18
CA ALA A 98 -1.34 5.91 -5.41
C ALA A 98 -1.38 5.65 -3.90
N TYR A 99 -2.55 5.28 -3.38
CA TYR A 99 -2.73 4.86 -2.00
C TYR A 99 -2.02 3.52 -1.73
N LEU A 100 -2.25 2.52 -2.59
CA LEU A 100 -1.67 1.19 -2.45
C LEU A 100 -0.13 1.22 -2.52
N THR A 101 0.44 2.06 -3.39
CA THR A 101 1.91 2.20 -3.50
C THR A 101 2.51 2.65 -2.16
N ARG A 102 1.87 3.59 -1.46
CA ARG A 102 2.36 4.11 -0.17
C ARG A 102 2.19 3.15 1.01
N LEU A 103 1.44 2.05 0.84
CA LEU A 103 1.17 1.10 1.92
C LEU A 103 1.76 -0.28 1.66
N THR A 104 1.54 -0.85 0.47
CA THR A 104 1.96 -2.23 0.17
C THR A 104 3.47 -2.37 0.14
N TYR A 105 4.20 -1.40 -0.40
CA TYR A 105 5.65 -1.42 -0.47
C TYR A 105 6.32 -1.45 0.91
N PRO A 106 6.07 -0.48 1.82
CA PRO A 106 6.68 -0.53 3.14
C PRO A 106 6.22 -1.74 3.97
N LEU A 107 4.94 -2.11 3.93
CA LEU A 107 4.44 -3.25 4.71
C LEU A 107 5.04 -4.58 4.27
N ILE A 108 4.98 -4.91 2.97
CA ILE A 108 5.44 -6.21 2.46
C ILE A 108 6.96 -6.29 2.54
N SER A 109 7.70 -5.19 2.32
CA SER A 109 9.16 -5.18 2.53
C SER A 109 9.53 -5.45 3.99
N GLN A 110 8.83 -4.87 4.97
CA GLN A 110 9.05 -5.20 6.39
C GLN A 110 8.75 -6.67 6.70
N TYR A 111 7.66 -7.21 6.16
CA TYR A 111 7.31 -8.63 6.33
C TYR A 111 8.39 -9.57 5.77
N VAL A 112 8.89 -9.27 4.58
CA VAL A 112 9.85 -10.12 3.87
C VAL A 112 11.26 -9.99 4.45
N LEU A 113 11.73 -8.76 4.67
CA LEU A 113 13.11 -8.48 5.07
C LEU A 113 13.35 -8.58 6.57
N HIS A 114 12.34 -8.27 7.38
CA HIS A 114 12.50 -8.11 8.83
C HIS A 114 11.56 -8.96 9.66
N ARG A 115 10.65 -9.74 9.04
CA ARG A 115 9.65 -10.57 9.75
C ARG A 115 8.82 -9.73 10.73
N ARG A 116 8.55 -8.46 10.37
CA ARG A 116 7.75 -7.51 11.14
C ARG A 116 6.61 -6.98 10.30
N ILE A 117 5.45 -6.77 10.93
CA ILE A 117 4.28 -6.17 10.27
C ILE A 117 4.02 -4.82 10.90
N PRO A 118 4.25 -3.67 10.26
CA PRO A 118 3.73 -2.40 10.74
C PRO A 118 2.19 -2.40 10.85
N ASP A 119 1.63 -1.79 11.90
CA ASP A 119 0.18 -1.58 12.06
C ASP A 119 -0.31 -0.54 11.06
N VAL A 120 -0.62 -0.99 9.84
CA VAL A 120 -1.19 -0.18 8.76
C VAL A 120 -2.71 -0.14 8.79
N SER A 121 -3.34 -0.51 9.92
CA SER A 121 -4.78 -0.33 10.08
C SER A 121 -5.14 1.12 9.78
N LEU A 122 -6.31 1.36 9.18
CA LEU A 122 -6.70 2.71 8.77
C LEU A 122 -6.70 3.69 9.95
N GLY A 123 -7.00 3.18 11.15
CA GLY A 123 -6.97 3.93 12.42
C GLY A 123 -5.59 4.30 12.92
N ASN A 124 -4.52 3.77 12.36
CA ASN A 124 -3.14 4.15 12.67
C ASN A 124 -2.47 4.96 11.54
N LEU A 125 -3.23 5.39 10.52
CA LEU A 125 -2.71 6.18 9.40
C LEU A 125 -3.13 7.65 9.48
N ALA A 126 -2.25 8.51 8.98
CA ALA A 126 -2.54 9.92 8.71
C ALA A 126 -2.09 10.28 7.28
N PHE A 127 -2.80 11.22 6.65
CA PHE A 127 -2.42 11.79 5.36
C PHE A 127 -1.95 13.22 5.53
N HIS A 128 -0.79 13.53 4.98
CA HIS A 128 -0.35 14.90 4.86
C HIS A 128 -1.02 15.51 3.63
N THR A 129 -1.44 16.77 3.75
CA THR A 129 -2.01 17.54 2.64
C THR A 129 -1.17 18.76 2.34
N ASN A 130 -1.06 19.06 1.05
CA ASN A 130 -0.58 20.33 0.52
C ASN A 130 -1.60 20.92 -0.48
N ASP A 131 -1.24 22.02 -1.13
CA ASP A 131 -2.13 22.72 -2.08
C ASP A 131 -2.58 21.84 -3.27
N ASN A 132 -1.85 20.76 -3.56
CA ASN A 132 -2.13 19.81 -4.63
C ASN A 132 -2.83 18.52 -4.15
N GLY A 133 -3.24 18.45 -2.88
CA GLY A 133 -3.91 17.30 -2.27
C GLY A 133 -2.99 16.49 -1.36
N PHE A 134 -3.17 15.17 -1.33
CA PHE A 134 -2.36 14.29 -0.49
C PHE A 134 -0.98 14.03 -1.10
N ASP A 135 0.08 14.31 -0.35
CA ASP A 135 1.47 14.08 -0.76
C ASP A 135 2.15 12.97 0.06
N ALA A 136 1.84 12.83 1.35
CA ALA A 136 2.39 11.77 2.20
C ALA A 136 1.33 10.93 2.94
N THR A 137 1.73 9.72 3.33
CA THR A 137 1.01 8.82 4.24
C THR A 137 1.98 8.41 5.33
N ALA A 138 1.55 8.46 6.58
CA ALA A 138 2.40 8.17 7.73
C ALA A 138 1.67 7.33 8.78
N LEU A 139 2.45 6.60 9.58
CA LEU A 139 1.95 5.95 10.79
C LEU A 139 1.82 6.98 11.91
N LYS A 140 0.70 6.96 12.63
CA LYS A 140 0.50 7.77 13.83
C LYS A 140 1.29 7.23 15.02
N LYS A 141 1.38 5.90 15.11
CA LYS A 141 2.16 5.19 16.13
C LYS A 141 2.99 4.09 15.49
N PRO A 142 4.23 3.85 15.95
CA PRO A 142 5.12 2.84 15.38
C PRO A 142 4.82 1.42 15.88
N ARG A 143 3.53 1.06 16.00
CA ARG A 143 3.10 -0.28 16.43
C ARG A 143 3.40 -1.33 15.36
N PHE A 144 3.79 -2.52 15.77
CA PHE A 144 4.11 -3.61 14.86
C PHE A 144 3.86 -4.98 15.48
N ALA A 145 3.62 -5.98 14.63
CA ALA A 145 3.64 -7.37 15.03
C ALA A 145 5.02 -7.98 14.81
N ALA A 146 5.45 -8.83 15.74
CA ALA A 146 6.74 -9.51 15.72
C ALA A 146 6.63 -10.92 16.31
N LEU A 147 7.59 -11.77 15.95
CA LEU A 147 7.68 -13.14 16.48
C LEU A 147 8.35 -13.16 17.86
N PRO A 148 8.21 -14.25 18.65
CA PRO A 148 8.79 -14.34 19.98
C PRO A 148 10.33 -14.29 19.97
N ASP A 149 10.96 -14.74 18.87
CA ASP A 149 12.40 -14.71 18.64
C ASP A 149 12.91 -13.38 18.06
N ASP A 150 12.04 -12.43 17.72
CA ASP A 150 12.47 -11.10 17.28
C ASP A 150 13.16 -10.37 18.44
N PRO A 151 14.35 -9.76 18.23
CA PRO A 151 15.06 -9.00 19.27
C PRO A 151 14.23 -7.87 19.90
N ALA A 152 13.21 -7.38 19.20
CA ALA A 152 12.31 -6.33 19.65
C ALA A 152 11.00 -6.83 20.26
N SER A 153 10.84 -8.15 20.49
CA SER A 153 9.61 -8.74 21.05
C SER A 153 9.22 -8.15 22.41
N GLY A 154 10.18 -7.69 23.21
CA GLY A 154 9.94 -7.03 24.50
C GLY A 154 9.59 -5.54 24.43
N HIS A 155 9.53 -4.93 23.24
CA HIS A 155 9.23 -3.50 23.09
C HIS A 155 7.74 -3.20 23.36
N PRO A 156 7.37 -2.10 24.04
CA PRO A 156 5.97 -1.79 24.38
C PRO A 156 5.03 -1.64 23.16
N ASP A 157 5.58 -1.24 22.01
CA ASP A 157 4.83 -1.14 20.75
C ASP A 157 4.78 -2.45 19.93
N ALA A 158 5.42 -3.53 20.42
CA ALA A 158 5.40 -4.83 19.77
C ALA A 158 4.17 -5.66 20.20
N LEU A 159 3.43 -6.14 19.21
CA LEU A 159 2.43 -7.20 19.34
C LEU A 159 3.12 -8.54 19.04
N ILE A 160 3.37 -9.34 20.08
CA ILE A 160 3.97 -10.65 19.91
C ILE A 160 2.91 -11.62 19.39
N VAL A 161 3.19 -12.25 18.24
CA VAL A 161 2.37 -13.32 17.66
C VAL A 161 3.08 -14.66 17.80
N ALA A 162 2.34 -15.77 17.78
CA ALA A 162 2.88 -17.08 18.15
C ALA A 162 3.92 -17.62 17.16
N ASP A 163 3.68 -17.48 15.86
CA ASP A 163 4.48 -18.08 14.79
C ASP A 163 4.31 -17.31 13.46
N GLU A 164 4.99 -17.79 12.41
CA GLU A 164 4.94 -17.21 11.05
C GLU A 164 3.53 -17.19 10.45
N ALA A 165 2.69 -18.19 10.75
CA ALA A 165 1.33 -18.23 10.26
C ALA A 165 0.47 -17.15 10.94
N ALA A 166 0.65 -16.96 12.25
CA ALA A 166 0.02 -15.88 13.01
C ALA A 166 0.52 -14.49 12.54
N LEU A 167 1.81 -14.35 12.21
CA LEU A 167 2.37 -13.13 11.64
C LEU A 167 1.75 -12.79 10.29
N TYR A 168 1.60 -13.78 9.40
CA TYR A 168 0.93 -13.59 8.12
C TYR A 168 -0.57 -13.32 8.27
N ALA A 169 -1.25 -13.95 9.23
CA ALA A 169 -2.63 -13.63 9.57
C ALA A 169 -2.78 -12.18 10.03
N GLN A 170 -1.85 -11.68 10.86
CA GLN A 170 -1.86 -10.29 11.32
C GLN A 170 -1.63 -9.30 10.17
N LEU A 171 -0.77 -9.65 9.20
CA LEU A 171 -0.62 -8.88 7.96
C LEU A 171 -1.97 -8.75 7.24
N LYS A 172 -2.67 -9.87 7.03
CA LYS A 172 -3.98 -9.87 6.36
C LYS A 172 -5.01 -9.04 7.11
N GLU A 173 -5.09 -9.18 8.43
CA GLU A 173 -6.02 -8.41 9.25
C GLU A 173 -5.76 -6.90 9.13
N TRP A 174 -4.52 -6.44 9.31
CA TRP A 174 -4.22 -5.01 9.27
C TRP A 174 -4.29 -4.41 7.86
N LEU A 175 -3.85 -5.15 6.84
CA LEU A 175 -3.84 -4.67 5.45
C LEU A 175 -5.20 -4.78 4.77
N PHE A 176 -5.85 -5.94 4.87
CA PHE A 176 -7.08 -6.21 4.14
C PHE A 176 -8.29 -5.82 4.95
N ASP A 177 -8.42 -6.28 6.19
CA ASP A 177 -9.68 -6.11 6.94
C ASP A 177 -9.79 -4.72 7.56
N CYS A 178 -8.76 -4.29 8.29
CA CYS A 178 -8.71 -2.99 8.97
C CYS A 178 -8.35 -1.82 8.04
N ASN A 179 -8.12 -2.09 6.75
CA ASN A 179 -7.74 -1.05 5.81
C ASN A 179 -8.46 -1.19 4.44
N PHE A 180 -8.03 -2.07 3.54
CA PHE A 180 -8.59 -2.10 2.18
C PHE A 180 -10.08 -2.43 2.11
N GLY A 181 -10.58 -3.22 3.07
CA GLY A 181 -11.99 -3.52 3.28
C GLY A 181 -12.83 -2.29 3.65
N ILE A 182 -12.21 -1.20 4.10
CA ILE A 182 -12.85 0.09 4.38
C ILE A 182 -12.64 1.04 3.20
N VAL A 183 -11.40 1.19 2.74
CA VAL A 183 -11.01 2.18 1.73
C VAL A 183 -11.66 1.90 0.38
N ILE A 184 -11.64 0.65 -0.09
CA ILE A 184 -12.15 0.29 -1.42
C ILE A 184 -13.66 0.52 -1.51
N PRO A 185 -14.50 0.03 -0.57
CA PRO A 185 -15.93 0.35 -0.58
C PRO A 185 -16.22 1.84 -0.45
N SER A 186 -15.45 2.59 0.35
CA SER A 186 -15.67 4.04 0.49
C SER A 186 -15.37 4.81 -0.80
N ILE A 187 -14.31 4.47 -1.53
CA ILE A 187 -14.02 5.07 -2.84
C ILE A 187 -15.06 4.64 -3.89
N HIS A 188 -15.52 3.39 -3.85
CA HIS A 188 -16.60 2.92 -4.71
C HIS A 188 -17.89 3.75 -4.48
N ARG A 189 -18.30 3.96 -3.22
CA ARG A 189 -19.46 4.79 -2.92
C ARG A 189 -19.27 6.24 -3.37
N ALA A 190 -18.14 6.85 -3.02
CA ALA A 190 -17.91 8.28 -3.23
C ALA A 190 -17.67 8.66 -4.70
N ALA A 191 -16.92 7.84 -5.43
CA ALA A 191 -16.43 8.15 -6.78
C ALA A 191 -16.80 7.10 -7.84
N GLN A 192 -17.56 6.06 -7.48
CA GLN A 192 -17.98 4.99 -8.38
C GLN A 192 -16.80 4.24 -9.02
N ALA A 193 -15.65 4.22 -8.36
CA ALA A 193 -14.53 3.37 -8.77
C ALA A 193 -14.98 1.90 -8.72
N SER A 194 -14.55 1.09 -9.69
CA SER A 194 -14.97 -0.32 -9.73
C SER A 194 -14.29 -1.12 -8.62
N LEU A 195 -15.09 -1.81 -7.80
CA LEU A 195 -14.58 -2.71 -6.74
C LEU A 195 -13.61 -3.75 -7.32
N LYS A 196 -13.97 -4.37 -8.45
CA LYS A 196 -13.13 -5.38 -9.09
C LYS A 196 -11.80 -4.79 -9.59
N VAL A 197 -11.83 -3.61 -10.20
CA VAL A 197 -10.62 -2.92 -10.67
C VAL A 197 -9.73 -2.56 -9.47
N SER A 198 -10.31 -2.08 -8.37
CA SER A 198 -9.57 -1.75 -7.15
C SER A 198 -8.88 -2.98 -6.54
N TRP A 199 -9.57 -4.12 -6.42
CA TRP A 199 -8.97 -5.35 -5.91
C TRP A 199 -7.91 -5.94 -6.85
N ASN A 200 -8.08 -5.82 -8.17
CA ASN A 200 -7.02 -6.16 -9.13
C ASN A 200 -5.78 -5.27 -8.92
N ALA A 201 -5.98 -3.98 -8.60
CA ALA A 201 -4.89 -3.07 -8.29
C ALA A 201 -4.19 -3.45 -6.97
N VAL A 202 -4.90 -3.95 -5.95
CA VAL A 202 -4.29 -4.48 -4.70
C VAL A 202 -3.34 -5.62 -5.01
N ALA A 203 -3.80 -6.63 -5.77
CA ALA A 203 -2.98 -7.77 -6.14
C ALA A 203 -1.75 -7.32 -6.95
N SER A 204 -1.96 -6.46 -7.94
CA SER A 204 -0.87 -5.92 -8.74
C SER A 204 0.11 -5.05 -7.95
N SER A 205 -0.34 -4.26 -6.99
CA SER A 205 0.54 -3.42 -6.17
C SER A 205 1.43 -4.30 -5.30
N SER A 206 0.82 -5.30 -4.66
CA SER A 206 1.54 -6.29 -3.85
C SER A 206 2.57 -7.06 -4.67
N ALA A 207 2.20 -7.46 -5.89
CA ALA A 207 3.07 -8.22 -6.79
C ALA A 207 4.29 -7.41 -7.25
N GLN A 208 4.14 -6.09 -7.43
CA GLN A 208 5.28 -5.22 -7.71
C GLN A 208 6.27 -5.15 -6.55
N VAL A 209 5.81 -5.27 -5.29
CA VAL A 209 6.73 -5.31 -4.16
C VAL A 209 7.59 -6.57 -4.20
N PHE A 210 6.99 -7.75 -4.45
CA PHE A 210 7.73 -9.00 -4.59
C PHE A 210 8.70 -8.99 -5.77
N HIS A 211 8.30 -8.44 -6.91
CA HIS A 211 9.20 -8.21 -8.05
C HIS A 211 10.42 -7.39 -7.64
N ARG A 212 10.23 -6.26 -6.94
CA ARG A 212 11.35 -5.41 -6.50
C ARG A 212 12.20 -6.05 -5.41
N LEU A 213 11.60 -6.79 -4.50
CA LEU A 213 12.32 -7.51 -3.45
C LEU A 213 13.16 -8.67 -4.01
N PHE A 214 12.73 -9.30 -5.10
CA PHE A 214 13.51 -10.36 -5.74
C PHE A 214 14.90 -9.89 -6.16
N ASP A 215 15.01 -8.64 -6.64
CA ASP A 215 16.28 -8.04 -7.05
C ASP A 215 17.10 -7.47 -5.88
N LEU A 216 16.44 -7.11 -4.77
CA LEU A 216 17.05 -6.35 -3.67
C LEU A 216 17.35 -7.19 -2.42
N ALA A 217 16.63 -8.29 -2.20
CA ALA A 217 16.79 -9.11 -1.01
C ALA A 217 18.04 -9.99 -1.10
N ALA A 218 18.71 -10.19 0.04
CA ALA A 218 19.85 -11.10 0.13
C ALA A 218 19.45 -12.59 -0.08
N ASP A 219 18.19 -12.94 0.17
CA ASP A 219 17.61 -14.27 -0.05
C ASP A 219 16.39 -14.18 -0.99
N PRO A 220 16.59 -14.20 -2.32
CA PRO A 220 15.51 -14.17 -3.30
C PRO A 220 14.58 -15.40 -3.21
N GLU A 221 15.05 -16.55 -2.74
CA GLU A 221 14.20 -17.74 -2.59
C GLU A 221 13.15 -17.54 -1.49
N SER A 222 13.51 -16.86 -0.40
CA SER A 222 12.54 -16.45 0.63
C SER A 222 11.48 -15.50 0.08
N VAL A 223 11.85 -14.59 -0.82
CA VAL A 223 10.90 -13.70 -1.51
C VAL A 223 9.89 -14.53 -2.32
N VAL A 224 10.35 -15.53 -3.07
CA VAL A 224 9.51 -16.42 -3.87
C VAL A 224 8.54 -17.20 -2.97
N ARG A 225 9.03 -17.87 -1.91
CA ARG A 225 8.18 -18.61 -0.96
C ARG A 225 7.11 -17.72 -0.31
N LYS A 226 7.46 -16.49 0.06
CA LYS A 226 6.51 -15.53 0.64
C LYS A 226 5.50 -15.01 -0.39
N ALA A 227 5.91 -14.83 -1.64
CA ALA A 227 5.00 -14.45 -2.73
C ALA A 227 3.99 -15.57 -3.03
N GLU A 228 4.45 -16.83 -3.10
CA GLU A 228 3.60 -18.00 -3.26
C GLU A 228 2.59 -18.10 -2.12
N ALA A 229 3.05 -18.04 -0.87
CA ALA A 229 2.16 -18.03 0.30
C ALA A 229 1.14 -16.89 0.24
N PHE A 230 1.54 -15.71 -0.27
CA PHE A 230 0.68 -14.54 -0.35
C PHE A 230 -0.43 -14.64 -1.43
N PHE A 231 -0.09 -15.19 -2.61
CA PHE A 231 -1.00 -15.26 -3.76
C PHE A 231 -1.74 -16.59 -3.89
N ASP A 232 -1.28 -17.64 -3.21
CA ASP A 232 -1.93 -18.96 -3.17
C ASP A 232 -2.69 -19.26 -1.88
N ASP A 233 -2.77 -18.32 -0.93
CA ASP A 233 -3.66 -18.41 0.22
C ASP A 233 -5.14 -18.20 -0.20
N PRO A 234 -6.01 -19.23 -0.12
CA PRO A 234 -7.41 -19.12 -0.54
C PRO A 234 -8.26 -18.17 0.33
N SER A 235 -7.79 -17.83 1.52
CA SER A 235 -8.46 -16.85 2.40
C SER A 235 -8.09 -15.40 2.08
N SER A 236 -7.08 -15.19 1.22
CA SER A 236 -6.62 -13.87 0.81
C SER A 236 -7.53 -13.27 -0.27
N PRO A 237 -7.93 -11.98 -0.18
CA PRO A 237 -8.68 -11.30 -1.24
C PRO A 237 -7.94 -11.22 -2.59
N VAL A 238 -6.62 -11.43 -2.59
CA VAL A 238 -5.78 -11.40 -3.80
C VAL A 238 -5.44 -12.80 -4.33
N TYR A 239 -6.04 -13.85 -3.77
CA TYR A 239 -5.86 -15.23 -4.20
C TYR A 239 -5.99 -15.37 -5.73
N LYS A 240 -4.93 -15.86 -6.37
CA LYS A 240 -4.84 -16.09 -7.83
C LYS A 240 -5.24 -14.91 -8.71
N GLN A 241 -5.15 -13.68 -8.20
CA GLN A 241 -5.40 -12.46 -9.00
C GLN A 241 -4.20 -12.04 -9.83
N VAL A 242 -3.03 -12.60 -9.54
CA VAL A 242 -1.81 -12.53 -10.34
C VAL A 242 -1.16 -13.91 -10.40
N THR A 243 -0.33 -14.12 -11.40
CA THR A 243 0.66 -15.21 -11.42
C THR A 243 2.04 -14.57 -11.43
N MET A 244 2.93 -15.02 -10.54
CA MET A 244 4.33 -14.59 -10.55
C MET A 244 5.14 -15.61 -11.35
N ASP A 245 5.86 -15.15 -12.36
CA ASP A 245 6.63 -16.00 -13.28
C ASP A 245 8.09 -15.56 -13.33
N PHE A 246 8.98 -16.53 -13.50
CA PHE A 246 10.38 -16.26 -13.82
C PHE A 246 10.55 -15.97 -15.31
N ILE A 247 11.29 -14.91 -15.61
CA ILE A 247 11.69 -14.56 -16.97
C ILE A 247 13.21 -14.47 -16.98
N GLU A 248 13.85 -15.26 -17.84
CA GLU A 248 15.28 -15.19 -18.08
C GLU A 248 15.55 -14.49 -19.41
N HIS A 249 16.50 -13.56 -19.40
CA HIS A 249 16.97 -12.87 -20.61
C HIS A 249 18.40 -12.39 -20.44
N GLN A 250 19.27 -12.74 -21.39
CA GLN A 250 20.68 -12.31 -21.41
C GLN A 250 21.41 -12.57 -20.08
N GLY A 251 21.16 -13.72 -19.45
CA GLY A 251 21.78 -14.11 -18.18
C GLY A 251 21.24 -13.36 -16.95
N LYS A 252 20.20 -12.53 -17.11
CA LYS A 252 19.44 -11.94 -16.01
C LYS A 252 18.18 -12.74 -15.78
N LEU A 253 17.87 -13.01 -14.52
CA LEU A 253 16.62 -13.62 -14.09
C LEU A 253 15.77 -12.54 -13.41
N GLY A 254 14.51 -12.41 -13.80
CA GLY A 254 13.56 -11.54 -13.12
C GLY A 254 12.30 -12.29 -12.71
N TYR A 255 11.62 -11.75 -11.70
CA TYR A 255 10.41 -12.31 -11.14
C TYR A 255 9.24 -11.35 -11.39
N PHE A 256 8.40 -11.67 -12.37
CA PHE A 256 7.41 -10.74 -12.92
C PHE A 256 5.97 -11.21 -12.71
N ALA A 257 5.08 -10.25 -12.50
CA ALA A 257 3.65 -10.52 -12.31
C ALA A 257 2.86 -10.43 -13.61
N ARG A 258 2.14 -11.49 -13.97
CA ARG A 258 1.02 -11.46 -14.91
C ARG A 258 -0.27 -11.19 -14.19
N ARG A 259 -1.00 -10.17 -14.63
CA ARG A 259 -2.26 -9.75 -13.99
C ARG A 259 -3.42 -10.55 -14.56
N HIS A 260 -4.33 -11.02 -13.70
CA HIS A 260 -5.60 -11.63 -14.12
C HIS A 260 -6.74 -10.62 -14.18
N GLY A 261 -6.45 -9.33 -14.00
CA GLY A 261 -7.44 -8.27 -14.05
C GLY A 261 -6.86 -6.93 -14.47
N CYS A 262 -7.68 -6.13 -15.17
CA CYS A 262 -7.30 -4.82 -15.65
C CYS A 262 -7.39 -3.76 -14.54
N CYS A 263 -6.36 -2.93 -14.41
CA CYS A 263 -6.34 -1.76 -13.52
C CYS A 263 -6.69 -0.44 -14.22
N LEU A 264 -7.06 -0.47 -15.51
CA LEU A 264 -7.37 0.71 -16.34
C LEU A 264 -6.21 1.71 -16.55
N TRP A 265 -4.97 1.34 -16.19
CA TRP A 265 -3.80 2.22 -16.36
C TRP A 265 -3.68 2.79 -17.77
N TRP A 266 -3.85 1.96 -18.81
CA TRP A 266 -3.76 2.36 -20.22
C TRP A 266 -4.75 3.44 -20.66
N ARG A 267 -5.77 3.76 -19.85
CA ARG A 267 -6.79 4.76 -20.17
C ARG A 267 -6.39 6.19 -19.80
N VAL A 268 -5.25 6.40 -19.16
CA VAL A 268 -4.74 7.77 -18.92
C VAL A 268 -3.98 8.23 -20.16
N GLU A 269 -4.26 9.44 -20.62
CA GLU A 269 -3.73 10.00 -21.88
C GLU A 269 -2.19 10.07 -21.89
N GLN A 270 -1.58 10.26 -20.71
CA GLN A 270 -0.12 10.31 -20.55
C GLN A 270 0.54 8.93 -20.73
N THR A 271 -0.22 7.83 -20.68
CA THR A 271 0.32 6.48 -20.90
C THR A 271 0.17 6.08 -22.35
N LYS A 272 1.31 5.84 -23.00
CA LYS A 272 1.34 5.27 -24.35
C LYS A 272 1.33 3.74 -24.27
N GLY A 273 0.17 3.17 -23.92
CA GLY A 273 -0.10 1.73 -24.03
C GLY A 273 -0.17 0.95 -22.71
N TYR A 274 0.06 -0.36 -22.79
CA TYR A 274 -0.17 -1.32 -21.71
C TYR A 274 1.08 -1.52 -20.83
N CYS A 275 0.87 -1.85 -19.55
CA CYS A 275 1.97 -2.33 -18.70
C CYS A 275 2.42 -3.74 -19.12
N ALA A 276 3.65 -4.14 -18.75
CA ALA A 276 4.23 -5.42 -19.18
C ALA A 276 3.36 -6.63 -18.81
N GLY A 277 2.82 -6.68 -17.59
CA GLY A 277 1.92 -7.76 -17.14
C GLY A 277 0.44 -7.56 -17.45
N CYS A 278 0.06 -6.71 -18.41
CA CYS A 278 -1.34 -6.37 -18.67
C CYS A 278 -2.13 -7.54 -19.27
N ILE A 279 -3.33 -7.80 -18.77
CA ILE A 279 -4.26 -8.84 -19.30
C ILE A 279 -4.73 -8.57 -20.74
N LEU A 280 -4.57 -7.34 -21.24
CA LEU A 280 -4.93 -6.99 -22.62
C LEU A 280 -3.83 -7.34 -23.63
N LEU A 281 -2.67 -7.76 -23.16
CA LEU A 281 -1.58 -8.26 -24.00
C LEU A 281 -1.66 -9.79 -24.09
N SER A 282 -1.28 -10.34 -25.24
CA SER A 282 -0.98 -11.76 -25.36
C SER A 282 0.20 -12.17 -24.48
N ARG A 283 0.33 -13.46 -24.17
CA ARG A 283 1.48 -13.97 -23.40
C ARG A 283 2.82 -13.63 -24.07
N GLU A 284 2.89 -13.73 -25.39
CA GLU A 284 4.09 -13.39 -26.16
C GLU A 284 4.46 -11.92 -26.03
N GLU A 285 3.48 -11.00 -26.14
CA GLU A 285 3.73 -9.57 -25.93
C GLU A 285 4.14 -9.23 -24.50
N GLN A 286 3.59 -9.95 -23.51
CA GLN A 286 4.01 -9.81 -22.11
C GLN A 286 5.47 -10.26 -21.94
N ASP A 287 5.84 -11.41 -22.52
CA ASP A 287 7.20 -11.96 -22.44
C ASP A 287 8.23 -11.01 -23.06
N ILE A 288 7.92 -10.47 -24.25
CA ILE A 288 8.76 -9.46 -24.90
C ILE A 288 8.98 -8.27 -23.95
N ARG A 289 7.90 -7.72 -23.38
CA ARG A 289 8.01 -6.56 -22.47
C ARG A 289 8.73 -6.88 -21.18
N PHE A 290 8.63 -8.09 -20.64
CA PHE A 290 9.39 -8.50 -19.47
C PHE A 290 10.89 -8.61 -19.77
N ARG A 291 11.25 -9.17 -20.94
CA ARG A 291 12.63 -9.18 -21.42
C ARG A 291 13.18 -7.76 -21.61
N ASP A 292 12.41 -6.86 -22.23
CA ASP A 292 12.77 -5.45 -22.38
C ASP A 292 13.02 -4.79 -21.01
N SER A 293 12.18 -5.10 -20.00
CA SER A 293 12.33 -4.64 -18.61
C SER A 293 13.67 -5.06 -17.99
N LEU A 294 14.09 -6.31 -18.24
CA LEU A 294 15.39 -6.83 -17.80
C LEU A 294 16.57 -6.15 -18.50
N GLU A 295 16.45 -5.80 -19.78
CA GLU A 295 17.51 -5.08 -20.51
C GLU A 295 17.73 -3.69 -19.91
N ILE A 296 16.66 -2.96 -19.64
CA ILE A 296 16.71 -1.57 -19.12
C ILE A 296 16.85 -1.46 -17.60
N GLY A 297 16.79 -2.58 -16.87
CA GLY A 297 16.91 -2.64 -15.41
C GLY A 297 15.70 -2.03 -14.67
N ARG A 298 14.49 -2.32 -15.14
CA ARG A 298 13.23 -1.79 -14.58
C ARG A 298 12.31 -2.85 -14.00
#